data_AF-N9RAU9-F1
#
_entry.id   AF-N9RAU9-F1
#
_cell.length_a   1.000
_cell.length_b   1.000
_cell.length_c   1.000
_cell.angle_alpha   90.00
_cell.angle_beta   90.00
_cell.angle_gamma   90.00
#
_symmetry.space_group_name_H-M   'P 1'
#
loop_
_entity.id
_entity.type
_entity.pdbx_description
1 polymer ?
#
loop_
_entity_poly.entity_id
_entity_poly.type
_entity_poly.pdbx_seq_one_letter_code
_entity_poly.pdbx_strand_id
1 'polypeptide(L)' 'MFGGVGHYEGETAGSLGVVTSFTDRISASGALGFAGGNEFGGRVGVAYLFGGK' A
#
# COMPACT_ATOMS: atom_id res chain seq x y z
N MET A 1 3.51 -3.88 8.46
CA MET A 1 4.14 -3.77 7.11
C MET A 1 3.40 -4.69 6.17
N PHE A 2 3.38 -4.36 4.88
CA PHE A 2 2.84 -5.22 3.82
C PHE A 2 3.72 -5.13 2.58
N GLY A 3 3.71 -6.17 1.77
CA GLY A 3 4.36 -6.20 0.47
C GLY A 3 3.44 -6.85 -0.56
N GLY A 4 3.66 -6.56 -1.83
CA GLY A 4 2.90 -7.14 -2.93
C GLY A 4 3.71 -7.20 -4.20
N VAL A 5 3.45 -8.23 -5.02
CA VAL A 5 4.00 -8.39 -6.36
C VAL A 5 2.83 -8.52 -7.33
N GLY A 6 2.93 -7.86 -8.48
CA GLY A 6 1.97 -7.95 -9.58
C GLY A 6 2.69 -8.24 -10.88
N HIS A 7 2.03 -8.94 -11.80
CA HIS A 7 2.55 -9.17 -13.14
C HIS A 7 1.45 -8.87 -14.16
N TYR A 8 1.75 -8.05 -15.15
CA TYR A 8 0.81 -7.62 -16.17
C TYR A 8 1.55 -7.38 -17.49
N GLU A 9 1.01 -7.90 -18.59
CA GLU A 9 1.58 -7.76 -19.95
C GLU A 9 3.10 -8.07 -20.05
N GLY A 10 3.59 -9.06 -19.29
CA GLY A 10 5.00 -9.46 -19.32
C GLY A 10 5.91 -8.66 -18.38
N GLU A 11 5.37 -7.65 -17.69
CA GLU A 11 6.09 -6.84 -16.72
C GLU A 11 5.74 -7.24 -15.28
N THR A 12 6.76 -7.34 -14.43
CA THR A 12 6.60 -7.60 -12.99
C THR A 12 6.84 -6.33 -12.20
N ALA A 13 5.91 -6.00 -11.30
CA ALA A 13 6.02 -4.90 -10.36
C ALA A 13 6.03 -5.41 -8.92
N GLY A 14 6.79 -4.74 -8.06
CA GLY A 14 6.87 -4.99 -6.63
C GLY A 14 6.49 -3.76 -5.83
N SER A 15 5.96 -3.95 -4.62
CA SER A 15 5.66 -2.86 -3.70
C SER A 15 5.92 -3.24 -2.25
N LEU A 16 6.32 -2.24 -1.46
CA LEU A 16 6.48 -2.34 -0.01
C LEU A 16 5.78 -1.16 0.66
N GLY A 17 5.06 -1.45 1.74
CA GLY A 17 4.30 -0.46 2.46
C GLY A 17 4.26 -0.65 3.96
N VAL A 18 3.94 0.45 4.62
CA VAL A 18 3.73 0.56 6.06
C VAL A 18 2.29 0.96 6.33
N VAL A 19 1.78 0.50 7.46
CA VAL A 19 0.47 0.88 7.98
C VAL A 19 0.65 1.15 9.46
N THR A 20 -0.03 2.19 9.95
CA THR A 20 -0.08 2.57 11.35
C THR A 20 -1.50 2.87 11.76
N SER A 21 -1.84 2.57 13.01
CA SER A 21 -3.11 2.95 13.63
C SER A 21 -2.87 4.06 14.63
N PHE A 22 -3.66 5.13 14.56
CA PHE A 22 -3.64 6.21 15.53
C PHE A 22 -4.63 5.95 16.68
N THR A 23 -5.66 5.17 16.41
CA THR A 23 -6.68 4.68 17.36
C THR A 23 -7.27 3.39 16.80
N ASP A 24 -8.08 2.68 17.58
CA ASP A 24 -8.83 1.47 17.15
C ASP A 24 -9.76 1.72 15.95
N ARG A 25 -9.99 2.99 15.58
CA ARG A 25 -10.85 3.38 14.47
C ARG A 25 -10.15 4.03 13.28
N ILE A 26 -8.94 4.57 13.44
CA ILE A 26 -8.26 5.39 12.43
C ILE A 26 -6.89 4.80 12.15
N SER A 27 -6.63 4.52 10.88
CA SER A 27 -5.31 4.11 10.40
C SER A 27 -4.90 4.88 9.16
N ALA A 28 -3.59 5.00 8.97
CA ALA A 28 -3.00 5.48 7.73
C ALA A 28 -2.01 4.46 7.20
N SER A 29 -1.85 4.46 5.88
CA SER A 29 -0.91 3.61 5.17
C SER A 29 -0.20 4.39 4.09
N GLY A 30 1.02 3.95 3.78
CA GLY A 30 1.81 4.42 2.67
C GLY A 30 2.54 3.24 2.03
N ALA A 31 2.70 3.26 0.72
CA ALA A 31 3.51 2.29 0.00
C ALA A 31 4.25 2.94 -1.15
N LEU A 32 5.42 2.39 -1.44
CA LEU A 32 6.20 2.65 -2.65
C LEU A 32 6.27 1.36 -3.47
N GLY A 33 6.19 1.50 -4.78
CA GLY A 33 6.30 0.41 -5.72
C GLY A 33 7.21 0.76 -6.89
N PHE A 34 7.76 -0.29 -7.48
CA PHE A 34 8.65 -0.25 -8.63
C PHE A 34 8.16 -1.27 -9.66
N ALA A 35 8.13 -0.89 -10.93
CA ALA A 35 7.87 -1.77 -12.06
C ALA A 35 9.12 -1.85 -12.96
N GLY A 36 9.03 -2.57 -14.08
CA GLY A 36 10.12 -2.69 -15.05
C GLY A 36 10.56 -1.33 -15.60
N GLY A 37 11.69 -1.30 -16.31
CA GLY A 37 12.12 -0.10 -17.03
C GLY A 37 12.74 0.98 -16.14
N ASN A 38 11.92 1.81 -15.50
CA ASN A 38 12.28 2.85 -14.51
C ASN A 38 11.03 3.40 -13.79
N GLU A 39 9.93 2.67 -13.82
CA GLU A 39 8.66 3.14 -13.30
C GLU A 39 8.59 2.97 -11.79
N PHE A 40 8.31 4.06 -11.08
CA PHE A 40 8.06 4.04 -9.65
C PHE A 40 6.76 4.78 -9.34
N GLY A 41 6.08 4.32 -8.30
CA GLY A 41 4.81 4.88 -7.87
C GLY A 41 4.66 4.85 -6.36
N GLY A 42 3.82 5.74 -5.85
CA GLY A 42 3.48 5.80 -4.44
C GLY A 42 1.98 5.82 -4.25
N ARG A 43 1.52 5.24 -3.14
CA ARG A 43 0.15 5.40 -2.66
C ARG A 43 0.14 5.77 -1.19
N VAL A 44 -0.80 6.62 -0.81
CA VAL A 44 -1.15 6.90 0.57
C VAL A 44 -2.63 6.62 0.76
N GLY A 45 -3.01 6.17 1.94
CA GLY A 45 -4.39 5.86 2.26
C GLY A 45 -4.70 6.14 3.72
N VAL A 46 -5.92 6.56 3.98
CA VAL A 46 -6.48 6.71 5.33
C VAL A 46 -7.73 5.84 5.39
N ALA A 47 -7.93 5.16 6.52
CA ALA A 47 -9.11 4.38 6.78
C ALA A 47 -9.75 4.80 8.10
N TYR A 48 -11.09 4.80 8.11
CA TYR A 48 -11.92 4.96 9.29
C TYR A 48 -12.85 3.76 9.42
N LEU A 49 -12.91 3.14 10.59
CA LEU A 49 -13.82 2.03 10.87
C LEU A 49 -15.17 2.56 11.37
N PHE A 50 -16.22 2.39 10.54
CA PHE A 50 -17.61 2.68 10.93
C PHE A 50 -18.25 1.46 11.56
N GLY A 51 -18.79 1.62 12.77
CA GLY A 51 -19.35 0.51 13.53
C GLY A 51 -18.25 -0.34 14.17
N GLY A 52 -18.37 -0.51 15.48
CA GLY A 52 -17.42 -1.22 16.32
C GLY A 52 -17.99 -1.21 17.73
N LYS A 53 -17.92 -2.35 18.40
CA LYS A 53 -18.47 -2.50 19.76
C LYS A 53 -17.69 -1.63 20.74
#